data_AF-A0A067QV80-F1
#
_entry.id   AF-A0A067QV80-F1
#
_cell.length_a   1.000
_cell.length_b   1.000
_cell.length_c   1.000
_cell.angle_alpha   90.00
_cell.angle_beta   90.00
_cell.angle_gamma   90.00
#
_symmetry.space_group_name_H-M   'P 1'
#
loop_
_entity.id
_entity.type
_entity.pdbx_description
1 polymer ?
#
loop_
_entity_poly.entity_id
_entity_poly.type
_entity_poly.pdbx_seq_one_letter_code
_entity_poly.pdbx_strand_id
1 'polypeptide(L)'
;MADTTAEGIEDLHINTPEDENESIYRPPPEKTIKEILETDKEDESLRKYKEKLLGDAKTGTVIVEPNDPRKVIVKKLALCVPERPDVELDLTGDISQLKKQVFVIKEGVSYRIRIDFIVQREIVHGLKYVQKTYRLGVPGESKATQRNIDWTRCLTWWAVTFFFTPAEDAPAGIMARGSYAVQSLFTDDDRHEHLKWEWSFEIKKDWKD
;
A
#
# COMPACT_ATOMS: atom_id res chain seq x y z
N MET A 1 -23.55 7.93 41.24
CA MET A 1 -23.65 7.94 39.77
C MET A 1 -22.29 7.46 39.28
N ALA A 2 -22.20 6.16 39.02
CA ALA A 2 -20.96 5.49 38.71
C ALA A 2 -20.85 5.24 37.21
N ASP A 3 -19.62 5.40 36.76
CA ASP A 3 -19.01 5.20 35.45
C ASP A 3 -19.30 3.80 34.86
N THR A 4 -19.71 3.73 33.59
CA THR A 4 -19.99 2.52 32.79
C THR A 4 -20.15 3.04 31.35
N THR A 5 -19.42 2.68 30.30
CA THR A 5 -18.67 1.46 29.96
C THR A 5 -17.80 1.83 28.75
N ALA A 6 -16.48 1.68 28.90
CA ALA A 6 -15.52 1.68 27.81
C ALA A 6 -15.11 0.21 27.57
N GLU A 7 -16.01 -0.59 27.00
CA GLU A 7 -15.70 -1.97 26.60
C GLU A 7 -16.48 -2.28 25.32
N GLY A 8 -15.78 -2.61 24.25
CA GLY A 8 -16.43 -3.03 23.00
C GLY A 8 -15.65 -2.79 21.71
N ILE A 9 -14.32 -2.79 21.71
CA ILE A 9 -13.52 -2.91 20.48
C ILE A 9 -12.23 -3.71 20.75
N GLU A 10 -12.36 -4.86 21.39
CA GLU A 10 -11.30 -5.88 21.38
C GLU A 10 -12.01 -7.22 21.08
N ASP A 11 -11.42 -8.03 20.21
CA ASP A 11 -11.92 -9.32 19.68
C ASP A 11 -12.79 -9.33 18.41
N LEU A 12 -12.33 -8.68 17.34
CA LEU A 12 -12.61 -9.19 16.00
C LEU A 12 -11.38 -9.91 15.46
N HIS A 13 -11.39 -11.24 15.66
CA HIS A 13 -10.53 -12.20 14.97
C HIS A 13 -10.45 -11.86 13.48
N ILE A 14 -9.22 -11.77 12.98
CA ILE A 14 -8.89 -11.57 11.57
C ILE A 14 -9.28 -12.84 10.81
N ASN A 15 -10.54 -12.99 10.47
CA ASN A 15 -10.97 -13.93 9.44
C ASN A 15 -10.83 -13.21 8.11
N THR A 16 -9.68 -13.41 7.47
CA THR A 16 -9.49 -13.11 6.05
C THR A 16 -10.47 -14.01 5.29
N PRO A 17 -11.49 -13.50 4.58
CA PRO A 17 -12.23 -14.34 3.66
C PRO A 17 -11.25 -14.79 2.57
N GLU A 18 -11.03 -16.10 2.49
CA GLU A 18 -10.30 -16.76 1.42
C GLU A 18 -11.03 -16.45 0.10
N ASP A 19 -10.47 -15.56 -0.71
CA ASP A 19 -10.96 -15.26 -2.05
C ASP A 19 -10.81 -16.52 -2.92
N GLU A 20 -11.92 -17.08 -3.39
CA GLU A 20 -12.04 -18.27 -4.26
C GLU A 20 -11.53 -18.04 -5.71
N ASN A 21 -10.33 -17.49 -5.84
CA ASN A 21 -9.53 -17.51 -7.06
C ASN A 21 -8.04 -17.47 -6.67
N GLU A 22 -7.59 -18.48 -5.93
CA GLU A 22 -6.16 -18.73 -5.78
C GLU A 22 -5.60 -19.08 -7.16
N SER A 23 -5.03 -18.07 -7.84
CA SER A 23 -4.01 -18.31 -8.83
C SER A 23 -3.03 -19.34 -8.25
N ILE A 24 -2.63 -20.35 -9.04
CA ILE A 24 -1.62 -21.39 -8.69
C ILE A 24 -0.22 -20.75 -8.59
N TYR A 25 -0.12 -19.53 -8.09
CA TYR A 25 1.11 -18.83 -7.85
C TYR A 25 1.64 -19.29 -6.49
N ARG A 26 2.85 -19.82 -6.48
CA ARG A 26 3.59 -20.13 -5.25
C ARG A 26 4.70 -19.09 -5.14
N PRO A 27 4.75 -18.32 -4.03
CA PRO A 27 5.79 -17.33 -3.86
C PRO A 27 7.16 -18.01 -3.89
N PRO A 28 8.18 -17.36 -4.48
CA PRO A 28 9.53 -17.90 -4.52
C PRO A 28 10.09 -18.05 -3.10
N PRO A 29 11.00 -19.00 -2.86
CA PRO A 29 11.69 -19.08 -1.57
C PRO A 29 12.51 -17.81 -1.33
N GLU A 30 12.49 -17.32 -0.10
CA GLU A 30 13.33 -16.20 0.31
C GLU A 30 14.80 -16.51 0.06
N LYS A 31 15.47 -15.64 -0.70
CA LYS A 31 16.92 -15.69 -0.93
C LYS A 31 17.48 -14.29 -0.78
N THR A 32 18.61 -14.18 -0.09
CA THR A 32 19.31 -12.92 0.06
C THR A 32 20.02 -12.54 -1.24
N ILE A 33 20.30 -11.24 -1.41
CA ILE A 33 21.08 -10.75 -2.56
C ILE A 33 22.44 -11.47 -2.65
N LYS A 34 23.07 -11.73 -1.49
CA LYS A 34 24.36 -12.42 -1.44
C LYS A 34 24.27 -13.84 -1.98
N GLU A 35 23.26 -14.60 -1.57
CA GLU A 35 23.04 -15.96 -2.07
C GLU A 35 22.71 -15.97 -3.57
N ILE A 36 21.92 -14.99 -4.05
CA ILE A 36 21.59 -14.86 -5.48
C ILE A 36 22.85 -14.59 -6.32
N LEU A 37 23.75 -13.74 -5.82
CA LEU A 37 25.03 -13.44 -6.47
C LEU A 37 26.04 -14.59 -6.40
N GLU A 38 26.00 -15.41 -5.35
CA GLU A 38 26.89 -16.56 -5.18
C GLU A 38 26.42 -17.77 -5.99
N THR A 39 25.11 -17.95 -6.17
CA THR A 39 24.54 -18.99 -7.03
C THR A 39 24.97 -18.76 -8.49
N ASP A 40 25.37 -19.81 -9.21
CA ASP A 40 25.72 -19.78 -10.64
C ASP A 40 26.84 -18.79 -11.02
N LYS A 41 27.76 -18.50 -10.10
CA LYS A 41 28.86 -17.54 -10.32
C LYS A 41 29.76 -17.91 -11.51
N GLU A 42 29.82 -19.20 -11.83
CA GLU A 42 30.60 -19.76 -12.94
C GLU A 42 29.93 -19.56 -14.31
N ASP A 43 28.64 -19.24 -14.36
CA ASP A 43 27.89 -19.00 -15.59
C ASP A 43 27.93 -17.50 -15.98
N GLU A 44 28.62 -17.19 -17.07
CA GLU A 44 28.76 -15.81 -17.57
C GLU A 44 27.41 -15.20 -17.98
N SER A 45 26.48 -15.99 -18.52
CA SER A 45 25.18 -15.53 -18.99
C SER A 45 24.26 -15.15 -17.83
N LEU A 46 24.21 -16.00 -16.80
CA LEU A 46 23.44 -15.73 -15.59
C LEU A 46 24.03 -14.58 -14.77
N ARG A 47 25.36 -14.44 -14.76
CA ARG A 47 26.02 -13.30 -14.14
C ARG A 47 25.63 -11.98 -14.80
N LYS A 48 25.69 -11.90 -16.14
CA LYS A 48 25.24 -10.70 -16.90
C LYS A 48 23.75 -10.42 -16.70
N TYR A 49 22.93 -11.46 -16.62
CA TYR A 49 21.50 -11.32 -16.34
C TYR A 49 21.24 -10.74 -14.93
N LYS A 50 21.89 -11.29 -13.91
CA LYS A 50 21.81 -10.80 -12.53
C LYS A 50 22.37 -9.38 -12.42
N GLU A 51 23.44 -9.05 -13.12
CA GLU A 51 23.97 -7.68 -13.20
C GLU A 51 22.96 -6.69 -13.77
N LYS A 52 22.25 -7.08 -14.84
CA LYS A 52 21.24 -6.23 -15.44
C LYS A 52 20.01 -6.03 -14.54
N LEU A 53 19.67 -7.03 -13.73
CA LEU A 53 18.54 -6.95 -12.79
C LEU A 53 18.89 -6.22 -11.49
N LEU A 54 20.03 -6.54 -10.89
CA LEU A 54 20.46 -6.02 -9.58
C LEU A 54 21.12 -4.65 -9.69
N GLY A 55 21.72 -4.32 -10.84
CA GLY A 55 22.45 -3.07 -11.03
C GLY A 55 23.47 -2.82 -9.92
N ASP A 56 23.37 -1.67 -9.25
CA ASP A 56 24.27 -1.22 -8.18
C ASP A 56 24.17 -2.04 -6.88
N ALA A 57 23.14 -2.89 -6.72
CA ALA A 57 23.04 -3.81 -5.58
C ALA A 57 24.15 -4.89 -5.57
N LYS A 58 24.94 -4.99 -6.65
CA LYS A 58 26.15 -5.80 -6.71
C LYS A 58 27.28 -5.29 -5.82
N THR A 59 27.36 -3.97 -5.59
CA THR A 59 28.44 -3.33 -4.82
C THR A 59 28.21 -3.31 -3.31
N GLY A 60 27.02 -3.71 -2.87
CA GLY A 60 26.67 -3.84 -1.45
C GLY A 60 25.18 -3.69 -1.21
N THR A 61 24.78 -3.90 0.05
CA THR A 61 23.44 -3.60 0.56
C THR A 61 23.10 -2.14 0.23
N VAL A 62 22.13 -1.90 -0.65
CA VAL A 62 21.71 -0.53 -0.98
C VAL A 62 20.94 0.02 0.22
N ILE A 63 21.46 1.07 0.84
CA ILE A 63 20.86 1.70 2.02
C ILE A 63 20.63 3.17 1.67
N VAL A 64 19.36 3.54 1.55
CA VAL A 64 18.96 4.93 1.28
C VAL A 64 18.71 5.66 2.61
N GLU A 65 18.12 4.95 3.57
CA GLU A 65 17.80 5.44 4.92
C GLU A 65 18.53 4.57 5.95
N PRO A 66 19.76 4.94 6.36
CA PRO A 66 20.57 4.13 7.28
C PRO A 66 19.92 3.92 8.64
N ASN A 67 19.13 4.90 9.09
CA ASN A 67 18.48 4.90 10.40
C ASN A 67 17.23 4.01 10.45
N ASP A 68 16.68 3.62 9.30
CA ASP A 68 15.50 2.75 9.24
C ASP A 68 15.94 1.30 8.94
N PRO A 69 15.70 0.33 9.84
CA PRO A 69 16.05 -1.06 9.61
C PRO A 69 15.13 -1.77 8.61
N ARG A 70 14.01 -1.18 8.21
CA ARG A 70 13.02 -1.79 7.32
C ARG A 70 13.57 -1.97 5.91
N LYS A 71 13.14 -3.06 5.26
CA LYS A 71 13.41 -3.34 3.85
C LYS A 71 12.60 -2.43 2.92
N VAL A 72 11.38 -2.10 3.33
CA VAL A 72 10.46 -1.25 2.58
C VAL A 72 10.02 -0.11 3.47
N ILE A 73 10.15 1.11 2.96
CA ILE A 73 9.79 2.33 3.68
C ILE A 73 8.78 3.06 2.82
N VAL A 74 7.51 2.99 3.22
CA VAL A 74 6.44 3.74 2.55
C VAL A 74 6.52 5.20 3.00
N LYS A 75 6.70 6.11 2.05
CA LYS A 75 6.96 7.54 2.31
C LYS A 75 5.70 8.38 2.24
N LYS A 76 4.90 8.23 1.18
CA LYS A 76 3.68 9.00 1.01
C LYS A 76 2.63 8.27 0.20
N LEU A 77 1.38 8.64 0.42
CA LEU A 77 0.25 8.31 -0.45
C LEU A 77 -0.30 9.60 -1.04
N ALA A 78 -0.52 9.66 -2.35
CA ALA A 78 -1.10 10.82 -3.00
C ALA A 78 -2.35 10.44 -3.80
N LEU A 79 -3.44 11.17 -3.57
CA LEU A 79 -4.63 11.12 -4.39
C LEU A 79 -4.43 12.03 -5.60
N CYS A 80 -4.28 11.42 -6.77
CA CYS A 80 -4.03 12.09 -8.04
C CYS A 80 -5.33 12.20 -8.83
N VAL A 81 -5.79 13.42 -9.05
CA VAL A 81 -7.01 13.70 -9.82
C VAL A 81 -6.60 14.56 -11.02
N PRO A 82 -7.02 14.21 -12.26
CA PRO A 82 -6.71 15.02 -13.42
C PRO A 82 -7.07 16.50 -13.21
N GLU A 83 -6.19 17.39 -13.68
CA GLU A 83 -6.39 18.85 -13.63
C GLU A 83 -6.49 19.47 -12.23
N ARG A 84 -6.09 18.73 -11.18
CA ARG A 84 -6.00 19.23 -9.81
C ARG A 84 -4.63 18.93 -9.19
N PRO A 85 -4.19 19.73 -8.21
CA PRO A 85 -3.00 19.38 -7.44
C PRO A 85 -3.24 18.07 -6.68
N ASP A 86 -2.23 17.21 -6.65
CA ASP A 86 -2.24 15.98 -5.88
C ASP A 86 -2.45 16.29 -4.40
N VAL A 87 -3.28 15.50 -3.73
CA VAL A 87 -3.48 15.60 -2.29
C VAL A 87 -2.68 14.49 -1.62
N GLU A 88 -1.70 14.84 -0.80
CA GLU A 88 -0.73 13.89 -0.24
C GLU A 88 -0.94 13.63 1.26
N LEU A 89 -0.79 12.36 1.67
CA LEU A 89 -0.57 11.91 3.04
C LEU A 89 0.92 11.61 3.21
N ASP A 90 1.54 12.26 4.18
CA ASP A 90 2.88 11.87 4.65
C ASP A 90 2.74 10.64 5.56
N LEU A 91 3.38 9.54 5.15
CA LEU A 91 3.35 8.25 5.84
C LEU A 91 4.59 8.03 6.71
N THR A 92 5.52 9.01 6.76
CA THR A 92 6.73 8.95 7.59
C THR A 92 6.55 9.54 8.99
N GLY A 93 5.51 10.36 9.18
CA GLY A 93 5.19 11.01 10.44
C GLY A 93 4.31 10.17 11.38
N ASP A 94 3.51 10.85 12.20
CA ASP A 94 2.55 10.20 13.10
C ASP A 94 1.32 9.70 12.32
N ILE A 95 1.32 8.39 12.06
CA ILE A 95 0.27 7.64 11.37
C ILE A 95 -1.11 7.86 12.01
N SER A 96 -1.15 8.11 13.33
CA SER A 96 -2.41 8.31 14.07
C SER A 96 -3.15 9.57 13.65
N GLN A 97 -2.44 10.59 13.16
CA GLN A 97 -3.06 11.83 12.68
C GLN A 97 -3.74 11.66 11.32
N LEU A 98 -3.36 10.64 10.53
CA LEU A 98 -3.91 10.41 9.20
C LEU A 98 -5.40 10.07 9.27
N LYS A 99 -5.86 9.44 10.36
CA LYS A 99 -7.29 9.17 10.61
C LYS A 99 -8.14 10.43 10.69
N LYS A 100 -7.55 11.54 11.17
CA LYS A 100 -8.23 12.83 11.31
C LYS A 100 -8.26 13.63 10.01
N GLN A 101 -7.37 13.29 9.07
CA GLN A 101 -7.36 13.93 7.76
C GLN A 101 -8.47 13.32 6.92
N VAL A 102 -9.37 14.18 6.44
CA VAL A 102 -10.50 13.80 5.59
C VAL A 102 -10.29 14.41 4.21
N PHE A 103 -10.14 13.56 3.20
CA PHE A 103 -10.05 14.02 1.81
C PHE A 103 -11.42 14.18 1.18
N VAL A 104 -11.65 15.32 0.54
CA VAL A 104 -12.88 15.50 -0.24
C VAL A 104 -12.63 14.99 -1.66
N ILE A 105 -13.46 14.06 -2.11
CA ILE A 105 -13.47 13.54 -3.49
C ILE A 105 -14.79 13.93 -4.13
N LYS A 106 -14.74 14.57 -5.29
CA LYS A 106 -15.95 14.86 -6.08
C LYS A 106 -16.52 13.57 -6.65
N GLU A 107 -17.82 13.38 -6.51
CA GLU A 107 -18.52 12.25 -7.09
C GLU A 107 -18.33 12.18 -8.62
N GLY A 108 -18.19 10.97 -9.19
CA GLY A 108 -18.02 10.77 -10.63
C GLY A 108 -16.67 11.22 -11.19
N VAL A 109 -15.71 11.66 -10.36
CA VAL A 109 -14.37 11.98 -10.85
C VAL A 109 -13.51 10.74 -10.97
N SER A 110 -12.69 10.69 -12.02
CA SER A 110 -11.65 9.68 -12.15
C SER A 110 -10.43 10.07 -11.32
N TYR A 111 -9.91 9.16 -10.52
CA TYR A 111 -8.73 9.37 -9.68
C TYR A 111 -7.80 8.16 -9.72
N ARG A 112 -6.56 8.38 -9.29
CA ARG A 112 -5.55 7.34 -9.07
C ARG A 112 -4.92 7.57 -7.72
N ILE A 113 -4.53 6.49 -7.05
CA ILE A 113 -3.72 6.56 -5.84
C ILE A 113 -2.27 6.32 -6.25
N ARG A 114 -1.40 7.26 -5.88
CA ARG A 114 0.05 7.10 -5.99
C ARG A 114 0.61 6.72 -4.63
N ILE A 115 1.41 5.67 -4.54
CA ILE A 115 2.13 5.29 -3.33
C ILE A 115 3.62 5.42 -3.62
N ASP A 116 4.30 6.24 -2.83
CA ASP A 116 5.73 6.46 -2.93
C ASP A 116 6.41 5.68 -1.80
N PHE A 117 7.40 4.87 -2.16
CA PHE A 117 8.11 4.03 -1.23
C PHE A 117 9.56 3.81 -1.67
N ILE A 118 10.37 3.39 -0.72
CA ILE A 118 11.78 3.07 -0.92
C ILE A 118 11.95 1.60 -0.56
N VAL A 119 12.61 0.85 -1.44
CA VAL A 119 13.07 -0.51 -1.13
C VAL A 119 14.57 -0.44 -0.93
N GLN A 120 15.04 -0.97 0.19
CA GLN A 120 16.45 -0.99 0.56
C GLN A 120 16.80 -2.33 1.20
N ARG A 121 18.11 -2.56 1.32
CA ARG A 121 18.75 -3.73 1.93
C ARG A 121 18.62 -5.04 1.16
N GLU A 122 17.40 -5.49 0.91
CA GLU A 122 17.11 -6.80 0.30
C GLU A 122 16.00 -6.70 -0.74
N ILE A 123 15.96 -7.68 -1.66
CA ILE A 123 14.89 -7.84 -2.66
C ILE A 123 13.56 -8.12 -1.96
N VAL A 124 12.50 -7.49 -2.45
CA VAL A 124 11.13 -7.76 -2.01
C VAL A 124 10.30 -8.18 -3.21
N HIS A 125 9.59 -9.28 -3.06
CA HIS A 125 8.81 -9.95 -4.09
C HIS A 125 7.31 -9.70 -3.86
N GLY A 126 6.55 -9.51 -4.93
CA GLY A 126 5.08 -9.40 -4.87
C GLY A 126 4.59 -8.34 -3.90
N LEU A 127 5.18 -7.13 -3.96
CA LEU A 127 4.64 -6.00 -3.21
C LEU A 127 3.18 -5.82 -3.58
N LYS A 128 2.33 -5.69 -2.56
CA LYS A 128 0.90 -5.54 -2.75
C LYS A 128 0.36 -4.47 -1.83
N TYR A 129 -0.55 -3.68 -2.38
CA TYR A 129 -1.32 -2.70 -1.64
C TYR A 129 -2.74 -3.23 -1.47
N VAL A 130 -3.13 -3.43 -0.22
CA VAL A 130 -4.47 -3.86 0.17
C VAL A 130 -5.22 -2.66 0.72
N GLN A 131 -6.36 -2.36 0.12
CA GLN A 131 -7.24 -1.28 0.54
C GLN A 131 -8.60 -1.84 0.94
N LYS A 132 -9.02 -1.60 2.18
CA LYS A 132 -10.37 -1.89 2.67
C LYS A 132 -11.11 -0.58 2.91
N THR A 133 -12.20 -0.38 2.18
CA THR A 133 -13.01 0.84 2.27
C THR A 133 -14.31 0.53 3.00
N TYR A 134 -14.62 1.30 4.02
CA TYR A 134 -15.80 1.18 4.87
C TYR A 134 -16.62 2.45 4.77
N ARG A 135 -17.91 2.32 4.50
CA ARG A 135 -18.82 3.47 4.55
C ARG A 135 -19.24 3.75 5.99
N LEU A 136 -19.04 4.99 6.45
CA LEU A 136 -19.44 5.44 7.78
C LEU A 136 -20.89 5.95 7.74
N GLY A 137 -21.67 5.67 8.80
CA GLY A 137 -23.00 6.25 9.01
C GLY A 137 -24.21 5.42 8.55
N VAL A 138 -24.04 4.16 8.14
CA VAL A 138 -25.16 3.22 7.90
C VAL A 138 -25.25 2.23 9.07
N PRO A 139 -26.24 2.36 9.97
CA PRO A 139 -26.42 1.40 11.07
C PRO A 139 -26.66 -0.01 10.53
N GLY A 140 -25.82 -0.97 10.91
CA GLY A 140 -25.99 -2.39 10.57
C GLY A 140 -25.45 -2.86 9.22
N GLU A 141 -24.94 -1.97 8.36
CA GLU A 141 -24.29 -2.33 7.09
C GLU A 141 -23.01 -1.53 6.84
N SER A 142 -21.97 -1.79 7.62
CA SER A 142 -20.60 -1.43 7.21
C SER A 142 -20.15 -2.38 6.11
N LYS A 143 -20.62 -2.14 4.87
CA LYS A 143 -20.13 -2.85 3.69
C LYS A 143 -18.66 -2.49 3.49
N ALA A 144 -17.80 -3.47 3.69
CA ALA A 144 -16.37 -3.37 3.43
C ALA A 144 -16.10 -3.79 1.98
N THR A 145 -15.53 -2.91 1.18
CA THR A 145 -14.97 -3.28 -0.13
C THR A 145 -13.47 -3.46 0.02
N GLN A 146 -12.98 -4.68 -0.16
CA GLN A 146 -11.55 -4.99 -0.21
C GLN A 146 -11.06 -4.93 -1.66
N ARG A 147 -9.91 -4.30 -1.88
CA ARG A 147 -9.17 -4.33 -3.14
C ARG A 147 -7.73 -4.74 -2.86
N ASN A 148 -7.28 -5.74 -3.58
CA ASN A 148 -5.89 -6.20 -3.59
C ASN A 148 -5.26 -5.72 -4.89
N ILE A 149 -4.24 -4.89 -4.78
CA ILE A 149 -3.52 -4.34 -5.92
C ILE A 149 -2.11 -4.92 -5.87
N ASP A 150 -1.88 -5.92 -6.70
CA ASP A 150 -0.59 -6.60 -6.83
C ASP A 150 0.36 -5.78 -7.72
N TRP A 151 1.62 -5.70 -7.31
CA TRP A 151 2.69 -5.00 -8.00
C TRP A 151 3.85 -5.94 -8.33
N THR A 152 3.88 -6.39 -9.57
CA THR A 152 4.97 -7.22 -10.09
C THR A 152 5.99 -6.36 -10.84
N ARG A 153 6.90 -5.68 -10.13
CA ARG A 153 8.11 -5.10 -10.75
C ARG A 153 9.34 -5.34 -9.89
N CYS A 154 10.43 -5.73 -10.55
CA CYS A 154 11.77 -5.68 -9.96
C CYS A 154 12.17 -4.20 -9.84
N LEU A 155 12.28 -3.71 -8.62
CA LEU A 155 12.50 -2.29 -8.33
C LEU A 155 14.00 -1.99 -8.31
N THR A 156 14.40 -0.96 -9.05
CA THR A 156 15.78 -0.47 -9.07
C THR A 156 16.00 0.53 -7.93
N TRP A 157 17.12 0.39 -7.24
CA TRP A 157 17.33 0.75 -5.82
C TRP A 157 17.71 2.20 -5.50
N TRP A 158 17.58 3.14 -6.43
CA TRP A 158 18.28 4.43 -6.35
C TRP A 158 17.38 5.67 -6.25
N ALA A 159 16.06 5.51 -6.23
CA ALA A 159 15.12 6.62 -6.10
C ALA A 159 13.83 6.17 -5.41
N VAL A 160 13.12 7.13 -4.80
CA VAL A 160 11.73 6.94 -4.38
C VAL A 160 10.97 6.35 -5.57
N THR A 161 10.50 5.13 -5.41
CA THR A 161 9.67 4.50 -6.42
C THR A 161 8.24 4.88 -6.15
N PHE A 162 7.52 5.25 -7.21
CA PHE A 162 6.09 5.47 -7.16
C PHE A 162 5.35 4.32 -7.84
N PHE A 163 4.23 3.95 -7.25
CA PHE A 163 3.26 3.03 -7.82
C PHE A 163 1.94 3.78 -8.01
N PHE A 164 1.28 3.60 -9.14
CA PHE A 164 -0.07 4.11 -9.37
C PHE A 164 -1.05 2.95 -9.42
N THR A 165 -2.15 3.08 -8.66
CA THR A 165 -3.31 2.20 -8.86
C THR A 165 -3.90 2.42 -10.25
N PRO A 166 -4.66 1.45 -10.77
CA PRO A 166 -5.55 1.68 -11.91
C PRO A 166 -6.43 2.92 -11.68
N ALA A 167 -6.84 3.57 -12.78
CA ALA A 167 -7.81 4.65 -12.69
C ALA A 167 -9.13 4.10 -12.17
N GLU A 168 -9.70 4.79 -11.18
CA GLU A 168 -11.01 4.47 -10.61
C GLU A 168 -11.90 5.70 -10.66
N ASP A 169 -13.18 5.47 -10.93
CA ASP A 169 -14.18 6.54 -10.89
C ASP A 169 -14.87 6.54 -9.52
N ALA A 170 -14.92 7.71 -8.89
CA ALA A 170 -15.62 7.90 -7.63
C ALA A 170 -17.12 7.62 -7.85
N PRO A 171 -17.78 6.84 -6.97
CA PRO A 171 -19.20 6.55 -7.13
C PRO A 171 -20.03 7.83 -7.06
N ALA A 172 -21.12 7.87 -7.82
CA ALA A 172 -21.95 9.06 -7.98
C ALA A 172 -23.38 8.88 -7.49
N GLY A 173 -23.99 9.99 -7.08
CA GLY A 173 -25.38 10.06 -6.66
C GLY A 173 -25.55 10.22 -5.15
N ILE A 174 -26.75 10.62 -4.73
CA ILE A 174 -27.08 10.92 -3.33
C ILE A 174 -26.75 9.74 -2.40
N MET A 175 -26.96 8.52 -2.88
CA MET A 175 -26.65 7.30 -2.14
C MET A 175 -25.16 6.97 -2.05
N ALA A 176 -24.29 7.56 -2.88
CA ALA A 176 -22.84 7.36 -2.83
C ALA A 176 -22.11 8.48 -2.06
N ARG A 177 -22.77 9.60 -1.81
CA ARG A 177 -22.20 10.69 -1.00
C ARG A 177 -22.14 10.30 0.47
N GLY A 178 -21.13 10.80 1.16
CA GLY A 178 -20.90 10.57 2.58
C GLY A 178 -19.45 10.24 2.93
N SER A 179 -19.22 9.92 4.19
CA SER A 179 -17.88 9.65 4.73
C SER A 179 -17.50 8.18 4.61
N TYR A 180 -16.25 7.95 4.26
CA TYR A 180 -15.63 6.64 4.09
C TYR A 180 -14.36 6.58 4.93
N ALA A 181 -14.19 5.49 5.66
CA ALA A 181 -12.94 5.12 6.31
C ALA A 181 -12.21 4.11 5.44
N VAL A 182 -10.90 4.28 5.30
CA VAL A 182 -10.04 3.40 4.53
C VAL A 182 -8.99 2.82 5.46
N GLN A 183 -8.88 1.50 5.46
CA GLN A 183 -7.73 0.79 6.01
C GLN A 183 -6.82 0.38 4.87
N SER A 184 -5.58 0.81 4.95
CA SER A 184 -4.55 0.61 3.96
C SER A 184 -3.44 -0.27 4.55
N LEU A 185 -3.01 -1.27 3.79
CA LEU A 185 -1.95 -2.20 4.17
C LEU A 185 -1.00 -2.39 3.00
N PHE A 186 0.28 -2.10 3.21
CA PHE A 186 1.36 -2.41 2.28
C PHE A 186 2.09 -3.65 2.78
N THR A 187 2.10 -4.69 1.95
CA THR A 187 2.62 -6.01 2.31
C THR A 187 3.24 -6.69 1.09
N ASP A 188 3.72 -7.91 1.21
CA ASP A 188 4.44 -8.65 0.17
C ASP A 188 4.00 -10.13 0.11
N ASP A 189 4.61 -10.90 -0.79
CA ASP A 189 4.40 -12.33 -0.92
C ASP A 189 4.78 -13.11 0.35
N ASP A 190 5.80 -12.62 1.05
CA ASP A 190 6.32 -13.17 2.30
C ASP A 190 5.43 -12.81 3.51
N ARG A 191 4.32 -12.10 3.28
CA ARG A 191 3.32 -11.65 4.27
C ARG A 191 3.89 -10.70 5.34
N HIS A 192 4.98 -9.98 5.02
CA HIS A 192 5.46 -8.91 5.89
C HIS A 192 4.48 -7.75 5.88
N GLU A 193 4.15 -7.22 7.06
CA GLU A 193 3.45 -5.95 7.21
C GLU A 193 4.46 -4.81 7.16
N HIS A 194 4.62 -4.17 6.00
CA HIS A 194 5.57 -3.06 5.83
C HIS A 194 5.01 -1.76 6.40
N LEU A 195 3.73 -1.49 6.15
CA LEU A 195 3.01 -0.38 6.76
C LEU A 195 1.50 -0.64 6.75
N LYS A 196 0.86 -0.36 7.88
CA LYS A 196 -0.60 -0.34 8.01
C LYS A 196 -1.05 1.01 8.55
N TRP A 197 -2.01 1.63 7.89
CA TRP A 197 -2.55 2.92 8.30
C TRP A 197 -4.03 3.03 7.97
N GLU A 198 -4.67 4.02 8.59
CA GLU A 198 -6.06 4.33 8.31
C GLU A 198 -6.19 5.82 7.99
N TRP A 199 -7.08 6.14 7.08
CA TRP A 199 -7.38 7.49 6.64
C TRP A 199 -8.84 7.57 6.23
N SER A 200 -9.37 8.78 6.08
CA SER A 200 -10.77 8.97 5.70
C SER A 200 -10.89 9.85 4.47
N PHE A 201 -11.95 9.62 3.70
CA PHE A 201 -12.35 10.50 2.62
C PHE A 201 -13.86 10.68 2.61
N GLU A 202 -14.33 11.74 1.99
CA GLU A 202 -15.72 12.09 1.86
C GLU A 202 -16.06 12.31 0.39
N ILE A 203 -17.11 11.63 -0.08
CA ILE A 203 -17.63 11.84 -1.42
C ILE A 203 -18.66 12.95 -1.37
N LYS A 204 -18.38 14.05 -2.08
CA LYS A 204 -19.25 15.23 -2.17
C LYS A 204 -19.67 15.51 -3.61
N LYS A 205 -20.73 16.32 -3.76
CA LYS A 205 -21.21 16.77 -5.07
C LYS A 205 -20.17 17.67 -5.75
N ASP A 206 -19.54 18.55 -4.99
CA ASP A 206 -18.42 19.35 -5.46
C ASP A 206 -17.27 19.41 -4.44
N TRP A 207 -16.11 19.86 -4.91
CA TRP A 207 -14.89 19.91 -4.11
C TRP A 207 -14.91 20.94 -2.97
N LYS A 208 -15.89 21.84 -2.96
CA LYS A 208 -15.99 22.99 -2.04
C LYS A 208 -17.31 23.03 -1.26
N ASP A 209 -18.05 21.93 -1.22
CA ASP A 209 -19.31 21.86 -0.46
C ASP A 209 -19.07 21.63 1.03
#